data_AF-A0A534Q2A4-F1
#
_entry.id   AF-A0A534Q2A4-F1
#
_cell.length_a   1.000
_cell.length_b   1.000
_cell.length_c   1.000
_cell.angle_alpha   90.00
_cell.angle_beta   90.00
_cell.angle_gamma   90.00
#
_symmetry.space_group_name_H-M   'P 1'
#
loop_
_entity.id
_entity.type
_entity.pdbx_description
1 polymer ?
#
loop_
_entity_poly.entity_id
_entity_poly.type
_entity_poly.pdbx_seq_one_letter_code
_entity_poly.pdbx_strand_id
1 'polypeptide(L)'
;MRGVDSSVGTHAAKSSRIRLAAVLLLAWSACSDRSGRDSVASARAPVLPPEGAGAPASPDHPTAHDIARASASDLAREPNTVDWRGGNRAHGQVLFAQHCAICHGGGGAGDGIASPALDPKPRDFTDARFYIDASADNRTGDDVDLARVILYGPGAFGGTQAMPAWRQTFSDDDARDLIAHIRSLARAKPRSQSASAPHPAGAPPS
;
A
#
# COMPACT_ATOMS: atom_id res chain seq x y z
N MET A 1 66.33 -5.57 45.23
CA MET A 1 66.09 -5.24 43.82
C MET A 1 65.57 -6.49 43.13
N ARG A 2 64.24 -6.56 42.89
CA ARG A 2 63.54 -7.61 42.14
C ARG A 2 63.23 -6.99 40.76
N GLY A 3 63.29 -7.61 39.59
CA GLY A 3 63.33 -9.02 39.20
C GLY A 3 62.26 -9.29 38.12
N VAL A 4 62.71 -9.58 36.90
CA VAL A 4 62.19 -10.54 35.89
C VAL A 4 60.80 -10.43 35.22
N ASP A 5 60.85 -10.35 33.88
CA ASP A 5 60.24 -11.19 32.82
C ASP A 5 58.74 -11.59 32.75
N SER A 6 58.20 -11.32 31.56
CA SER A 6 57.44 -12.18 30.62
C SER A 6 56.30 -13.09 31.11
N SER A 7 55.15 -12.99 30.45
CA SER A 7 54.64 -14.01 29.49
C SER A 7 53.10 -14.01 29.41
N VAL A 8 52.58 -14.00 28.18
CA VAL A 8 51.15 -14.13 27.83
C VAL A 8 50.82 -15.63 27.72
N GLY A 9 49.91 -16.11 28.57
CA GLY A 9 49.41 -17.48 28.54
C GLY A 9 48.29 -17.66 27.53
N THR A 10 48.43 -18.65 26.65
CA THR A 10 47.31 -19.23 25.87
C THR A 10 46.96 -20.59 26.46
N HIS A 11 45.66 -20.80 26.71
CA HIS A 11 45.15 -21.97 27.42
C HIS A 11 45.13 -23.22 26.54
N ALA A 12 45.52 -24.32 27.18
CA ALA A 12 45.68 -25.66 26.67
C ALA A 12 44.36 -26.34 26.26
N ALA A 13 44.49 -27.18 25.24
CA ALA A 13 43.52 -28.16 24.79
C ALA A 13 43.20 -29.23 25.85
N LYS A 14 41.96 -29.71 25.87
CA LYS A 14 41.59 -30.93 26.60
C LYS A 14 40.82 -31.88 25.67
N SER A 15 41.48 -32.99 25.38
CA SER A 15 40.94 -34.16 24.68
C SER A 15 40.15 -35.03 25.66
N SER A 16 39.01 -35.58 25.25
CA SER A 16 38.41 -36.75 25.90
C SER A 16 37.72 -37.63 24.86
N ARG A 17 38.24 -38.86 24.73
CA ARG A 17 37.68 -40.00 23.97
C ARG A 17 36.59 -40.69 24.81
N ILE A 18 35.84 -41.65 24.21
CA ILE A 18 34.94 -42.72 24.79
C ILE A 18 33.47 -42.55 24.29
N ARG A 19 32.71 -43.50 23.67
CA ARG A 19 32.86 -44.92 23.23
C ARG A 19 32.06 -45.20 21.94
N LEU A 20 32.48 -46.25 21.22
CA LEU A 20 31.72 -47.00 20.22
C LEU A 20 30.44 -47.65 20.78
N ALA A 21 29.36 -47.55 19.99
CA ALA A 21 28.35 -48.56 19.62
C ALA A 21 27.26 -47.78 18.84
N ALA A 22 26.67 -48.19 17.73
CA ALA A 22 26.27 -49.53 17.33
C ALA A 22 25.90 -49.57 15.83
N VAL A 23 26.12 -50.74 15.23
CA VAL A 23 25.30 -51.40 14.18
C VAL A 23 25.29 -50.79 12.77
N LEU A 24 26.09 -51.43 11.90
CA LEU A 24 25.79 -51.57 10.48
C LEU A 24 24.47 -52.31 10.31
N LEU A 25 23.55 -51.73 9.54
CA LEU A 25 22.65 -52.49 8.68
C LEU A 25 22.83 -51.99 7.25
N LEU A 26 23.44 -52.84 6.45
CA LEU A 26 23.46 -52.77 5.00
C LEU A 26 22.12 -53.29 4.47
N ALA A 27 21.42 -52.50 3.66
CA ALA A 27 20.51 -52.98 2.62
C ALA A 27 20.30 -51.82 1.61
N TRP A 28 21.05 -51.79 0.51
CA TRP A 28 20.61 -52.25 -0.81
C TRP A 28 19.43 -51.47 -1.39
N SER A 29 19.73 -50.44 -2.19
CA SER A 29 19.27 -50.35 -3.59
C SER A 29 19.77 -49.06 -4.22
N ALA A 30 20.85 -49.17 -4.98
CA ALA A 30 21.16 -48.25 -6.07
C ALA A 30 20.77 -48.97 -7.39
N CYS A 31 19.72 -48.48 -8.02
CA CYS A 31 19.46 -48.55 -9.46
C CYS A 31 18.79 -47.21 -9.78
N SER A 32 19.60 -46.20 -10.09
CA SER A 32 19.91 -45.78 -11.45
C SER A 32 18.84 -44.84 -12.02
N ASP A 33 19.30 -43.62 -12.25
CA ASP A 33 18.92 -42.72 -13.33
C ASP A 33 17.49 -42.15 -13.35
N ARG A 34 17.39 -40.87 -12.97
CA ARG A 34 16.49 -39.96 -13.65
C ARG A 34 17.10 -38.58 -13.79
N SER A 35 18.03 -38.46 -14.72
CA SER A 35 18.37 -37.15 -15.31
C SER A 35 17.30 -36.76 -16.34
N GLY A 36 16.45 -35.81 -15.95
CA GLY A 36 15.55 -35.04 -16.82
C GLY A 36 14.68 -34.15 -15.92
N ARG A 37 14.86 -32.82 -15.85
CA ARG A 37 14.35 -31.85 -16.86
C ARG A 37 12.93 -32.29 -17.27
N ASP A 38 11.84 -31.73 -16.75
CA ASP A 38 11.53 -30.30 -16.61
C ASP A 38 10.60 -30.05 -15.41
N SER A 39 11.04 -29.22 -14.47
CA SER A 39 10.17 -28.57 -13.50
C SER A 39 9.42 -27.43 -14.20
N VAL A 40 8.35 -27.76 -14.92
CA VAL A 40 7.30 -26.76 -15.14
C VAL A 40 6.57 -26.60 -13.82
N ALA A 41 6.84 -25.46 -13.20
CA ALA A 41 6.02 -24.90 -12.15
C ALA A 41 4.55 -25.13 -12.52
N SER A 42 3.83 -25.83 -11.65
CA SER A 42 2.37 -25.75 -11.60
C SER A 42 2.04 -24.32 -11.24
N ALA A 43 2.06 -23.44 -12.25
CA ALA A 43 1.44 -22.15 -12.18
C ALA A 43 -0.01 -22.43 -11.78
N ARG A 44 -0.35 -22.11 -10.52
CA ARG A 44 -1.75 -21.90 -10.18
C ARG A 44 -2.22 -20.87 -11.18
N ALA A 45 -3.13 -21.30 -12.07
CA ALA A 45 -3.81 -20.39 -12.97
C ALA A 45 -4.30 -19.19 -12.15
N PRO A 46 -4.19 -17.96 -12.66
CA PRO A 46 -4.87 -16.84 -12.01
C PRO A 46 -6.34 -17.23 -11.89
N VAL A 47 -6.83 -17.30 -10.65
CA VAL A 47 -8.26 -17.38 -10.40
C VAL A 47 -8.82 -16.08 -10.95
N LEU A 48 -9.40 -16.15 -12.14
CA LEU A 48 -10.23 -15.08 -12.66
C LEU A 48 -11.33 -14.83 -11.60
N PRO A 49 -11.57 -13.57 -11.21
CA PRO A 49 -12.74 -13.28 -10.38
C PRO A 49 -13.98 -13.83 -11.10
N PRO A 50 -14.99 -14.33 -10.37
CA PRO A 50 -16.22 -14.76 -11.01
C PRO A 50 -16.79 -13.56 -11.78
N GLU A 51 -16.87 -13.69 -13.10
CA GLU A 51 -17.70 -12.84 -13.92
C GLU A 51 -19.13 -13.00 -13.38
N GLY A 52 -19.62 -12.01 -12.62
CA GLY A 52 -20.99 -12.02 -12.12
C GLY A 52 -21.20 -11.95 -10.60
N ALA A 53 -20.25 -11.48 -9.79
CA ALA A 53 -20.57 -10.97 -8.46
C ALA A 53 -20.86 -9.45 -8.49
N GLY A 54 -21.63 -9.00 -9.50
CA GLY A 54 -22.30 -7.71 -9.42
C GLY A 54 -23.46 -7.89 -8.45
N ALA A 55 -23.32 -7.37 -7.23
CA ALA A 55 -24.51 -7.06 -6.43
C ALA A 55 -25.47 -6.27 -7.33
N PRO A 56 -26.79 -6.55 -7.30
CA PRO A 56 -27.72 -5.77 -8.10
C PRO A 56 -27.51 -4.30 -7.75
N ALA A 57 -27.19 -3.49 -8.77
CA ALA A 57 -27.07 -2.06 -8.59
C ALA A 57 -28.32 -1.58 -7.86
N SER A 58 -28.16 -1.06 -6.64
CA SER A 58 -29.28 -0.40 -5.97
C SER A 58 -29.88 0.60 -6.95
N PRO A 59 -31.23 0.73 -7.03
CA PRO A 59 -31.92 1.55 -8.01
C PRO A 59 -31.52 3.04 -8.02
N ASP A 60 -30.70 3.46 -7.06
CA ASP A 60 -30.21 4.83 -6.86
C ASP A 60 -28.77 5.07 -7.39
N HIS A 61 -28.16 4.16 -8.14
CA HIS A 61 -26.85 4.42 -8.77
C HIS A 61 -27.01 5.09 -10.14
N PRO A 62 -26.43 6.29 -10.36
CA PRO A 62 -26.54 6.99 -11.63
C PRO A 62 -25.83 6.20 -12.73
N THR A 63 -26.44 5.98 -13.91
CA THR A 63 -25.82 5.20 -14.98
C THR A 63 -24.57 5.89 -15.54
N ALA A 64 -23.74 5.18 -16.32
CA ALA A 64 -22.62 5.82 -17.03
C ALA A 64 -23.05 7.02 -17.91
N HIS A 65 -24.25 6.93 -18.52
CA HIS A 65 -24.81 8.02 -19.32
C HIS A 65 -25.28 9.19 -18.45
N ASP A 66 -25.74 8.94 -17.22
CA ASP A 66 -26.11 9.99 -16.26
C ASP A 66 -24.88 10.68 -15.68
N ILE A 67 -23.82 9.92 -15.34
CA ILE A 67 -22.53 10.47 -14.90
C ILE A 67 -21.93 11.37 -16.00
N ALA A 68 -22.01 10.95 -17.26
CA ALA A 68 -21.51 11.73 -18.39
C ALA A 68 -22.32 13.01 -18.68
N ARG A 69 -23.59 13.08 -18.25
CA ARG A 69 -24.49 14.24 -18.44
C ARG A 69 -24.58 15.16 -17.23
N ALA A 70 -24.26 14.66 -16.03
CA ALA A 70 -24.27 15.47 -14.83
C ALA A 70 -23.26 16.61 -15.00
N SER A 71 -23.72 17.86 -14.86
CA SER A 71 -22.78 18.97 -14.90
C SER A 71 -21.91 18.93 -13.63
N ALA A 72 -20.65 19.35 -13.77
CA ALA A 72 -19.75 19.57 -12.63
C ALA A 72 -20.44 20.33 -11.48
N SER A 73 -21.24 21.33 -11.85
CA SER A 73 -22.02 22.15 -10.92
C SER A 73 -23.17 21.41 -10.25
N ASP A 74 -23.77 20.39 -10.85
CA ASP A 74 -24.85 19.62 -10.20
C ASP A 74 -24.26 18.69 -9.15
N LEU A 75 -23.25 17.90 -9.52
CA LEU A 75 -22.56 17.01 -8.59
C LEU A 75 -21.90 17.76 -7.43
N ALA A 76 -21.36 18.95 -7.70
CA ALA A 76 -20.73 19.78 -6.68
C ALA A 76 -21.75 20.32 -5.65
N ARG A 77 -22.98 20.64 -6.07
CA ARG A 77 -24.01 21.23 -5.20
C ARG A 77 -24.84 20.22 -4.41
N GLU A 78 -24.72 18.93 -4.73
CA GLU A 78 -25.43 17.89 -3.98
C GLU A 78 -25.00 17.93 -2.50
N PRO A 79 -25.95 17.93 -1.54
CA PRO A 79 -25.62 17.90 -0.13
C PRO A 79 -24.86 16.61 0.22
N ASN A 80 -23.71 16.74 0.89
CA ASN A 80 -22.98 15.58 1.36
C ASN A 80 -23.67 14.96 2.60
N THR A 81 -24.44 13.90 2.39
CA THR A 81 -25.16 13.16 3.45
C THR A 81 -24.39 11.94 3.97
N VAL A 82 -23.26 11.59 3.35
CA VAL A 82 -22.43 10.43 3.69
C VAL A 82 -21.24 10.87 4.56
N ASP A 83 -20.97 10.13 5.64
CA ASP A 83 -19.71 10.25 6.37
C ASP A 83 -18.63 9.44 5.63
N TRP A 84 -17.62 10.12 5.10
CA TRP A 84 -16.51 9.52 4.34
C TRP A 84 -15.32 9.13 5.22
N ARG A 85 -15.41 9.29 6.54
CA ARG A 85 -14.35 8.92 7.48
C ARG A 85 -14.45 7.48 7.92
N GLY A 86 -13.34 6.91 8.38
CA GLY A 86 -13.33 5.65 9.14
C GLY A 86 -13.48 4.37 8.29
N GLY A 87 -13.09 4.40 7.02
CA GLY A 87 -13.08 3.20 6.15
C GLY A 87 -12.11 2.10 6.60
N ASN A 88 -12.37 0.89 6.14
CA ASN A 88 -11.52 -0.29 6.29
C ASN A 88 -10.31 -0.22 5.33
N ARG A 89 -9.17 0.23 5.87
CA ARG A 89 -7.90 0.34 5.13
C ARG A 89 -7.47 -0.95 4.42
N ALA A 90 -7.70 -2.12 5.02
CA ALA A 90 -7.26 -3.39 4.46
C ALA A 90 -8.05 -3.75 3.21
N HIS A 91 -9.36 -3.49 3.23
CA HIS A 91 -10.20 -3.67 2.05
C HIS A 91 -9.85 -2.63 0.97
N GLY A 92 -9.67 -1.37 1.35
CA GLY A 92 -9.23 -0.31 0.44
C GLY A 92 -7.90 -0.60 -0.25
N GLN A 93 -6.96 -1.25 0.44
CA GLN A 93 -5.69 -1.68 -0.16
C GLN A 93 -5.89 -2.71 -1.28
N VAL A 94 -6.83 -3.65 -1.11
CA VAL A 94 -7.16 -4.64 -2.15
C VAL A 94 -7.75 -3.96 -3.38
N LEU A 95 -8.75 -3.10 -3.17
CA LEU A 95 -9.38 -2.33 -4.26
C LEU A 95 -8.34 -1.45 -4.98
N PHE A 96 -7.48 -0.77 -4.23
CA PHE A 96 -6.43 0.07 -4.80
C PHE A 96 -5.45 -0.72 -5.67
N ALA A 97 -5.01 -1.89 -5.21
CA ALA A 97 -4.12 -2.75 -5.98
C ALA A 97 -4.75 -3.24 -7.29
N GLN A 98 -6.07 -3.51 -7.28
CA GLN A 98 -6.80 -4.02 -8.45
C GLN A 98 -7.12 -2.93 -9.48
N HIS A 99 -7.44 -1.72 -9.03
CA HIS A 99 -8.05 -0.70 -9.91
C HIS A 99 -7.22 0.58 -10.06
N CYS A 100 -6.42 0.94 -9.05
CA CYS A 100 -5.77 2.25 -8.99
C CYS A 100 -4.26 2.17 -9.28
N ALA A 101 -3.61 1.10 -8.83
CA ALA A 101 -2.15 0.95 -8.86
C ALA A 101 -1.56 0.91 -10.27
N ILE A 102 -2.33 0.54 -11.30
CA ILE A 102 -1.86 0.55 -12.70
C ILE A 102 -1.42 1.96 -13.16
N CYS A 103 -2.08 3.01 -12.66
CA CYS A 103 -1.74 4.41 -12.95
C CYS A 103 -1.01 5.07 -11.77
N HIS A 104 -1.50 4.87 -10.55
CA HIS A 104 -0.96 5.55 -9.36
C HIS A 104 0.26 4.86 -8.73
N GLY A 105 0.60 3.65 -9.18
CA GLY A 105 1.68 2.84 -8.61
C GLY A 105 1.27 2.16 -7.30
N GLY A 106 1.91 1.04 -6.96
CA GLY A 106 1.59 0.28 -5.74
C GLY A 106 1.84 1.05 -4.44
N GLY A 107 2.77 2.01 -4.46
CA GLY A 107 3.01 2.94 -3.35
C GLY A 107 2.24 4.26 -3.43
N GLY A 108 1.43 4.46 -4.47
CA GLY A 108 0.66 5.69 -4.69
C GLY A 108 1.48 6.90 -5.15
N ALA A 109 2.69 6.71 -5.67
CA ALA A 109 3.58 7.82 -6.07
C ALA A 109 3.28 8.39 -7.46
N GLY A 110 2.19 7.98 -8.11
CA GLY A 110 1.87 8.41 -9.48
C GLY A 110 2.81 7.80 -10.52
N ASP A 111 3.42 6.65 -10.22
CA ASP A 111 4.47 5.97 -11.00
C ASP A 111 4.03 4.58 -11.50
N GLY A 112 2.72 4.35 -11.61
CA GLY A 112 2.18 3.12 -12.18
C GLY A 112 2.59 2.94 -13.65
N ILE A 113 2.51 1.71 -14.16
CA ILE A 113 2.99 1.37 -15.50
C ILE A 113 2.31 2.17 -16.63
N ALA A 114 1.07 2.64 -16.40
CA ALA A 114 0.36 3.51 -17.33
C ALA A 114 0.74 5.00 -17.21
N SER A 115 1.34 5.42 -16.09
CA SER A 115 1.68 6.82 -15.80
C SER A 115 2.46 7.54 -16.92
N PRO A 116 3.47 6.92 -17.58
CA PRO A 116 4.21 7.60 -18.64
C PRO A 116 3.38 8.02 -19.86
N ALA A 117 2.20 7.42 -20.07
CA ALA A 117 1.30 7.73 -21.17
C ALA A 117 0.24 8.80 -20.82
N LEU A 118 0.24 9.31 -19.58
CA LEU A 118 -0.80 10.22 -19.08
C LEU A 118 -0.25 11.62 -18.85
N ASP A 119 -0.93 12.62 -19.41
CA ASP A 119 -0.70 14.04 -19.17
C ASP A 119 -2.02 14.72 -18.76
N PRO A 120 -2.12 15.28 -17.54
CA PRO A 120 -1.10 15.30 -16.49
C PRO A 120 -0.84 13.91 -15.90
N LYS A 121 0.34 13.74 -15.28
CA LYS A 121 0.66 12.54 -14.51
C LYS A 121 -0.39 12.27 -13.42
N PRO A 122 -0.65 10.99 -13.10
CA PRO A 122 -1.49 10.61 -11.97
C PRO A 122 -0.99 11.23 -10.67
N ARG A 123 -1.92 11.45 -9.75
CA ARG A 123 -1.60 12.06 -8.47
C ARG A 123 -0.63 11.18 -7.66
N ASP A 124 0.42 11.83 -7.13
CA ASP A 124 1.25 11.32 -6.04
C ASP A 124 0.55 11.52 -4.68
N PHE A 125 0.00 10.43 -4.12
CA PHE A 125 -0.65 10.43 -2.82
C PHE A 125 0.32 10.52 -1.64
N THR A 126 1.61 10.26 -1.87
CA THR A 126 2.63 10.31 -0.81
C THR A 126 2.89 11.73 -0.32
N ASP A 127 2.53 12.73 -1.12
CA ASP A 127 2.59 14.15 -0.81
C ASP A 127 1.40 14.67 0.01
N ALA A 128 0.31 13.90 0.11
CA ALA A 128 -0.94 14.30 0.76
C ALA A 128 -1.56 15.63 0.28
N ARG A 129 -1.23 16.07 -0.94
CA ARG A 129 -1.75 17.32 -1.54
C ARG A 129 -2.77 17.02 -2.63
N PHE A 130 -3.98 17.52 -2.46
CA PHE A 130 -5.09 17.40 -3.42
C PHE A 130 -5.50 18.81 -3.86
N TYR A 131 -5.87 18.99 -5.13
CA TYR A 131 -6.10 20.34 -5.70
C TYR A 131 -7.50 20.52 -6.31
N ILE A 132 -8.30 19.46 -6.36
CA ILE A 132 -9.66 19.51 -6.90
C ILE A 132 -10.58 19.77 -5.71
N ASP A 133 -11.32 20.88 -5.77
CA ASP A 133 -12.45 21.18 -4.90
C ASP A 133 -13.71 20.60 -5.57
N ALA A 134 -14.01 19.35 -5.27
CA ALA A 134 -15.19 18.68 -5.81
C ALA A 134 -16.41 18.93 -4.92
N SER A 135 -16.22 19.43 -3.69
CA SER A 135 -17.27 19.85 -2.77
C SER A 135 -17.85 21.25 -3.07
N ALA A 136 -17.13 22.06 -3.85
CA ALA A 136 -17.39 23.48 -4.10
C ALA A 136 -17.51 24.33 -2.83
N ASP A 137 -16.76 23.97 -1.79
CA ASP A 137 -16.71 24.68 -0.51
C ASP A 137 -15.48 25.59 -0.36
N ASN A 138 -14.72 25.74 -1.44
CA ASN A 138 -13.50 26.53 -1.53
C ASN A 138 -12.34 26.00 -0.66
N ARG A 139 -12.37 24.70 -0.35
CA ARG A 139 -11.28 23.92 0.26
C ARG A 139 -10.95 22.75 -0.67
N THR A 140 -9.79 22.12 -0.44
CA THR A 140 -9.37 20.98 -1.26
C THR A 140 -8.82 19.87 -0.40
N GLY A 141 -9.07 18.65 -0.86
CA GLY A 141 -8.47 17.45 -0.29
C GLY A 141 -9.11 16.98 0.99
N ASP A 142 -10.37 17.35 1.26
CA ASP A 142 -11.15 16.66 2.27
C ASP A 142 -11.69 15.31 1.73
N ASP A 143 -12.28 14.49 2.59
CA ASP A 143 -12.72 13.15 2.19
C ASP A 143 -13.91 13.19 1.21
N VAL A 144 -14.70 14.28 1.22
CA VAL A 144 -15.78 14.49 0.24
C VAL A 144 -15.17 14.71 -1.15
N ASP A 145 -14.12 15.52 -1.24
CA ASP A 145 -13.42 15.76 -2.50
C ASP A 145 -12.87 14.46 -3.08
N LEU A 146 -12.18 13.66 -2.26
CA LEU A 146 -11.63 12.39 -2.69
C LEU A 146 -12.73 11.41 -3.11
N ALA A 147 -13.81 11.28 -2.33
CA ALA A 147 -14.94 10.41 -2.68
C ALA A 147 -15.53 10.79 -4.04
N ARG A 148 -15.77 12.08 -4.26
CA ARG A 148 -16.32 12.59 -5.52
C ARG A 148 -15.38 12.36 -6.69
N VAL A 149 -14.09 12.62 -6.54
CA VAL A 149 -13.08 12.36 -7.59
C VAL A 149 -12.98 10.87 -7.91
N ILE A 150 -13.07 9.97 -6.92
CA ILE A 150 -13.08 8.52 -7.15
C ILE A 150 -14.36 8.12 -7.90
N LEU A 151 -15.52 8.52 -7.40
CA LEU A 151 -16.80 8.02 -7.92
C LEU A 151 -17.15 8.63 -9.27
N TYR A 152 -16.89 9.92 -9.49
CA TYR A 152 -17.31 10.65 -10.70
C TYR A 152 -16.15 11.02 -11.62
N GLY A 153 -14.91 10.74 -11.22
CA GLY A 153 -13.72 11.11 -11.97
C GLY A 153 -13.35 12.58 -11.78
N PRO A 154 -12.05 12.94 -11.88
CA PRO A 154 -11.61 14.33 -11.75
C PRO A 154 -12.12 15.22 -12.90
N GLY A 155 -12.44 14.63 -14.05
CA GLY A 155 -13.00 15.33 -15.21
C GLY A 155 -14.32 16.04 -14.93
N ALA A 156 -15.15 15.49 -14.04
CA ALA A 156 -16.38 16.12 -13.59
C ALA A 156 -16.14 17.38 -12.74
N PHE A 157 -14.90 17.67 -12.34
CA PHE A 157 -14.56 18.81 -11.47
C PHE A 157 -13.46 19.68 -12.09
N GLY A 158 -13.39 19.73 -13.42
CA GLY A 158 -12.40 20.53 -14.15
C GLY A 158 -10.99 19.93 -14.20
N GLY A 159 -10.82 18.67 -13.77
CA GLY A 159 -9.58 17.92 -13.90
C GLY A 159 -9.46 17.17 -15.24
N THR A 160 -8.51 16.25 -15.29
CA THR A 160 -8.29 15.39 -16.48
C THR A 160 -9.38 14.33 -16.64
N GLN A 161 -9.70 13.96 -17.88
CA GLN A 161 -10.58 12.85 -18.22
C GLN A 161 -9.86 11.49 -18.24
N ALA A 162 -8.54 11.48 -18.00
CA ALA A 162 -7.72 10.26 -18.05
C ALA A 162 -8.03 9.27 -16.92
N MET A 163 -8.50 9.75 -15.77
CA MET A 163 -8.96 8.88 -14.68
C MET A 163 -10.47 8.64 -14.86
N PRO A 164 -10.91 7.38 -14.99
CA PRO A 164 -12.32 7.07 -15.19
C PRO A 164 -13.14 7.33 -13.90
N ALA A 165 -14.45 7.48 -14.08
CA ALA A 165 -15.42 7.48 -12.99
C ALA A 165 -15.70 6.04 -12.52
N TRP A 166 -15.72 5.81 -11.21
CA TRP A 166 -15.87 4.48 -10.62
C TRP A 166 -17.22 4.19 -9.96
N ARG A 167 -18.19 5.11 -10.00
CA ARG A 167 -19.51 4.94 -9.34
C ARG A 167 -20.31 3.72 -9.83
N GLN A 168 -20.03 3.21 -11.03
CA GLN A 168 -20.65 1.97 -11.52
C GLN A 168 -20.01 0.69 -10.96
N THR A 169 -18.84 0.82 -10.34
CA THR A 169 -18.04 -0.29 -9.82
C THR A 169 -17.97 -0.26 -8.30
N PHE A 170 -17.90 0.93 -7.70
CA PHE A 170 -17.71 1.13 -6.27
C PHE A 170 -18.95 1.74 -5.62
N SER A 171 -19.32 1.15 -4.48
CA SER A 171 -20.27 1.72 -3.54
C SER A 171 -19.65 2.87 -2.73
N ASP A 172 -20.47 3.55 -1.93
CA ASP A 172 -19.97 4.56 -0.99
C ASP A 172 -19.04 3.95 0.07
N ASP A 173 -19.27 2.69 0.48
CA ASP A 173 -18.40 1.97 1.42
C ASP A 173 -17.03 1.65 0.79
N ASP A 174 -17.01 1.21 -0.47
CA ASP A 174 -15.78 0.96 -1.21
C ASP A 174 -14.95 2.25 -1.38
N ALA A 175 -15.60 3.36 -1.70
CA ALA A 175 -14.94 4.65 -1.81
C ALA A 175 -14.37 5.11 -0.45
N ARG A 176 -15.11 4.91 0.65
CA ARG A 176 -14.63 5.20 2.00
C ARG A 176 -13.39 4.36 2.35
N ASP A 177 -13.39 3.09 2.00
CA ASP A 177 -12.27 2.17 2.23
C ASP A 177 -11.03 2.57 1.40
N LEU A 178 -11.22 2.91 0.12
CA LEU A 178 -10.18 3.46 -0.75
C LEU A 178 -9.58 4.74 -0.18
N ILE A 179 -10.40 5.67 0.32
CA ILE A 179 -9.93 6.91 0.96
C ILE A 179 -9.06 6.58 2.18
N ALA A 180 -9.50 5.66 3.05
CA ALA A 180 -8.71 5.24 4.21
C ALA A 180 -7.34 4.67 3.80
N HIS A 181 -7.27 3.94 2.68
CA HIS A 181 -6.00 3.48 2.13
C HIS A 181 -5.16 4.62 1.54
N ILE A 182 -5.72 5.48 0.68
CA ILE A 182 -5.02 6.60 0.04
C ILE A 182 -4.39 7.53 1.10
N ARG A 183 -5.14 7.85 2.16
CA ARG A 183 -4.63 8.68 3.27
C ARG A 183 -3.45 8.03 3.98
N SER A 184 -3.40 6.70 4.04
CA SER A 184 -2.29 5.96 4.67
C SER A 184 -1.00 5.95 3.84
N LEU A 185 -1.07 6.29 2.55
CA LEU A 185 0.09 6.36 1.65
C LEU A 185 0.91 7.64 1.84
N ALA A 186 0.34 8.66 2.50
CA ALA A 186 1.04 9.89 2.83
C ALA A 186 2.30 9.60 3.65
N ARG A 187 3.45 10.13 3.22
CA ARG A 187 4.67 10.02 4.02
C ARG A 187 4.46 10.75 5.34
N ALA A 188 4.91 10.15 6.43
CA ALA A 188 5.00 10.87 7.68
C ALA A 188 5.88 12.11 7.46
N LYS A 189 5.30 13.31 7.63
CA LYS A 189 6.10 14.54 7.71
C LYS A 189 7.17 14.28 8.78
N PRO A 190 8.48 14.48 8.51
CA PRO A 190 9.49 14.34 9.53
C PRO A 190 9.07 15.19 10.71
N ARG A 191 8.79 14.56 11.86
CA ARG A 191 8.72 15.31 13.12
C ARG A 191 10.10 15.94 13.22
N SER A 192 10.16 17.27 13.10
CA SER A 192 11.30 18.02 13.60
C SER A 192 11.52 17.46 14.99
N GLN A 193 12.61 16.71 15.17
CA GLN A 193 12.99 16.27 16.48
C GLN A 193 13.21 17.58 17.22
N SER A 194 12.25 17.96 18.05
CA SER A 194 12.48 18.98 19.06
C SER A 194 13.63 18.39 19.83
N ALA A 195 14.81 18.93 19.60
CA ALA A 195 16.01 18.57 20.31
C ALA A 195 15.76 18.96 21.76
N SER A 196 15.13 18.06 22.53
CA SER A 196 15.29 18.00 23.97
C SER A 196 16.72 17.53 24.21
N ALA A 197 17.68 18.41 23.92
CA ALA A 197 18.95 18.35 24.61
C ALA A 197 18.63 18.55 26.10
N PRO A 198 19.08 17.68 27.00
CA PRO A 198 18.98 17.95 28.42
C PRO A 198 19.72 19.26 28.72
N HIS A 199 19.04 20.22 29.35
CA HIS A 199 19.69 21.35 29.98
C HIS A 199 20.73 20.80 30.99
N PRO A 200 22.02 21.19 30.91
CA PRO A 200 22.93 20.88 32.00
C PRO A 200 22.48 21.66 33.24
N ALA A 201 22.22 20.94 34.33
CA ALA A 201 22.00 21.54 35.64
C ALA A 201 23.24 22.35 36.03
N GLY A 202 23.11 23.67 36.05
CA GLY A 202 24.11 24.56 36.64
C GLY A 202 24.12 24.38 38.16
N ALA A 203 25.31 24.25 38.74
CA ALA A 203 25.53 24.16 40.18
C ALA A 203 25.08 25.46 40.91
N PRO A 204 24.64 25.38 42.18
CA PRO A 204 24.27 26.55 42.96
C PRO A 204 25.51 27.38 43.36
N PRO A 205 25.38 28.72 43.47
CA PRO A 205 26.45 29.57 43.99
C PRO A 205 26.66 29.37 45.50
N SER A 206 27.90 29.61 45.93
CA SER A 206 28.38 29.55 47.32
C SER A 206 27.89 30.70 48.19
#